data_AF-A0A7W7ZUU5-F1
#
_entry.id   AF-A0A7W7ZUU5-F1
#
_cell.length_a   1.000
_cell.length_b   1.000
_cell.length_c   1.000
_cell.angle_alpha   90.00
_cell.angle_beta   90.00
_cell.angle_gamma   90.00
#
_symmetry.space_group_name_H-M   'P 1'
#
loop_
_entity.id
_entity.type
_entity.pdbx_description
1 polymer ?
#
loop_
_entity_poly.entity_id
_entity_poly.type
_entity_poly.pdbx_seq_one_letter_code
_entity_poly.pdbx_strand_id
1 'polypeptide(L)'
;MSAEQASTTSLRESGRMCSSCMSLIALGDWPGGERQCSRCARPKSVWLRFKYEHGDWYVEFLDPNWMMVGRKRRFDHADTIRDMISRTPTRLDLAARQALDSALQNGEGGVKLEQTGEQYAKLKH
;
A
#
# COMPACT_ATOMS: atom_id res chain seq x y z
N MET A 1 2.22 -46.88 3.16
CA MET A 1 2.14 -45.70 2.27
C MET A 1 2.58 -44.51 3.10
N SER A 2 3.88 -44.21 3.06
CA SER A 2 4.49 -43.17 3.90
C SER A 2 4.16 -41.81 3.31
N ALA A 3 3.34 -41.04 4.01
CA ALA A 3 3.07 -39.65 3.64
C ALA A 3 4.30 -38.81 4.02
N GLU A 4 5.15 -38.58 3.03
CA GLU A 4 6.29 -37.68 3.10
C GLU A 4 5.79 -36.28 3.48
N GLN A 5 5.99 -35.91 4.74
CA GLN A 5 5.73 -34.55 5.21
C GLN A 5 6.77 -33.63 4.58
N ALA A 6 6.38 -32.98 3.48
CA ALA A 6 7.18 -31.91 2.89
C ALA A 6 7.44 -30.85 3.98
N SER A 7 8.70 -30.77 4.41
CA SER A 7 9.13 -29.81 5.41
C SER A 7 8.89 -28.39 4.89
N THR A 8 8.47 -27.48 5.77
CA THR A 8 8.27 -26.05 5.45
C THR A 8 9.49 -25.40 4.78
N THR A 9 10.69 -25.95 5.00
CA THR A 9 11.95 -25.60 4.33
C THR A 9 11.91 -25.90 2.83
N SER A 10 11.41 -27.06 2.40
CA SER A 10 11.31 -27.44 0.98
C SER A 10 10.33 -26.55 0.21
N LEU A 11 9.30 -26.05 0.90
CA LEU A 11 8.29 -25.14 0.36
C LEU A 11 8.81 -23.71 0.20
N ARG A 12 9.78 -23.29 1.03
CA ARG A 12 10.58 -22.05 0.87
C ARG A 12 11.42 -22.10 -0.39
N GLU A 13 12.17 -23.18 -0.57
CA GLU A 13 13.08 -23.36 -1.71
C GLU A 13 12.34 -23.43 -3.04
N SER A 14 11.13 -24.02 -3.04
CA SER A 14 10.27 -24.11 -4.22
C SER A 14 9.55 -22.80 -4.60
N GLY A 15 9.71 -21.72 -3.82
CA GLY A 15 9.06 -20.43 -4.10
C GLY A 15 7.54 -20.40 -3.91
N ARG A 16 6.97 -21.39 -3.21
CA ARG A 16 5.52 -21.55 -2.99
C ARG A 16 5.04 -20.85 -1.73
N MET A 17 5.76 -19.87 -1.23
CA MET A 17 5.35 -19.09 -0.07
C MET A 17 5.19 -17.63 -0.43
N CYS A 18 4.15 -17.02 0.13
CA CYS A 18 3.90 -15.60 0.03
C CYS A 18 5.03 -14.81 0.70
N SER A 19 5.67 -13.88 -0.03
CA SER A 19 6.69 -12.96 0.47
C SER A 19 6.17 -12.07 1.60
N SER A 20 4.86 -11.81 1.63
CA SER A 20 4.22 -10.91 2.59
C SER A 20 3.71 -11.62 3.85
N CYS A 21 3.04 -12.77 3.72
CA CYS A 21 2.40 -13.46 4.85
C CYS A 21 2.97 -14.85 5.15
N MET A 22 4.00 -15.28 4.41
CA MET A 22 4.64 -16.61 4.50
C MET A 22 3.68 -17.80 4.37
N SER A 23 2.43 -17.57 3.97
CA SER A 23 1.45 -18.63 3.73
C SER A 23 1.74 -19.34 2.41
N LEU A 24 1.35 -20.61 2.32
CA LEU A 24 1.47 -21.41 1.11
C LEU A 24 0.63 -20.82 -0.04
N ILE A 25 1.26 -20.61 -1.18
CA ILE A 25 0.62 -20.28 -2.45
C ILE A 25 0.24 -21.61 -3.10
N ALA A 26 -1.06 -21.89 -3.20
CA ALA A 26 -1.56 -23.08 -3.87
C ALA A 26 -1.17 -23.06 -5.36
N LEU A 27 -0.83 -24.22 -5.92
CA LEU A 27 -0.45 -24.35 -7.32
C LEU A 27 -1.64 -23.91 -8.20
N GLY A 28 -1.46 -22.84 -8.98
CA GLY A 28 -2.48 -22.31 -9.91
C GLY A 28 -3.04 -20.93 -9.54
N ASP A 29 -2.84 -20.46 -8.31
CA ASP A 29 -3.28 -19.12 -7.86
C ASP A 29 -2.18 -18.06 -8.01
N TRP A 30 -1.29 -18.27 -8.99
CA TRP A 30 -0.18 -17.39 -9.27
C TRP A 30 -0.59 -16.33 -10.31
N PRO A 31 -0.82 -15.07 -9.92
CA PRO A 31 -1.30 -14.04 -10.86
C PRO A 31 -0.23 -13.59 -11.87
N GLY A 32 1.00 -14.11 -11.79
CA GLY A 32 2.15 -13.60 -12.53
C GLY A 32 2.67 -12.30 -11.91
N GLY A 33 3.89 -12.31 -11.34
CA GLY A 33 4.49 -11.14 -10.70
C GLY A 33 5.37 -11.46 -9.49
N GLU A 34 5.33 -10.61 -8.45
CA GLU A 34 6.02 -10.82 -7.16
C GLU A 34 5.34 -11.91 -6.33
N ARG A 35 6.12 -12.69 -5.53
CA ARG A 35 5.71 -13.93 -4.83
C ARG A 35 4.63 -13.72 -3.76
N GLN A 36 3.43 -13.28 -4.12
CA GLN A 36 2.33 -13.00 -3.20
C GLN A 36 1.13 -13.92 -3.46
N CYS A 37 0.47 -14.40 -2.39
CA CYS A 37 -0.79 -15.13 -2.52
C CYS A 37 -1.90 -14.19 -2.99
N SER A 38 -2.98 -14.70 -3.58
CA SER A 38 -4.14 -13.93 -4.07
C SER A 38 -4.76 -13.01 -3.01
N ARG A 39 -4.59 -13.28 -1.72
CA ARG A 39 -5.01 -12.39 -0.62
C ARG A 39 -4.06 -11.20 -0.42
N CYS A 40 -2.76 -11.40 -0.59
CA CYS A 40 -1.75 -10.36 -0.48
C CYS A 40 -1.55 -9.59 -1.79
N ALA A 41 -1.79 -10.24 -2.93
CA ALA A 41 -1.73 -9.67 -4.27
C ALA A 41 -2.95 -8.79 -4.58
N ARG A 42 -4.03 -8.86 -3.78
CA ARG A 42 -5.17 -7.96 -3.95
C ARG A 42 -4.71 -6.51 -3.72
N PRO A 43 -4.98 -5.59 -4.67
CA PRO A 43 -4.73 -4.18 -4.44
C PRO A 43 -5.54 -3.74 -3.23
N LYS A 44 -4.86 -3.13 -2.26
CA LYS A 44 -5.51 -2.52 -1.10
C LYS A 44 -5.62 -1.04 -1.38
N SER A 45 -6.85 -0.56 -1.46
CA SER A 45 -7.09 0.88 -1.53
C SER A 45 -6.94 1.48 -0.14
N VAL A 46 -6.16 2.54 -0.02
CA VAL A 46 -6.08 3.37 1.18
C VAL A 46 -6.42 4.80 0.82
N TRP A 47 -7.03 5.52 1.75
CA TRP A 47 -7.24 6.94 1.64
C TRP A 47 -6.05 7.66 2.28
N LEU A 48 -5.33 8.44 1.49
CA LEU A 48 -4.35 9.38 2.00
C LEU A 48 -5.09 10.67 2.35
N ARG A 49 -5.13 11.05 3.62
CA ARG A 49 -5.57 12.37 4.07
C ARG A 49 -4.33 13.21 4.35
N PHE A 50 -4.36 14.47 3.95
CA PHE A 50 -3.32 15.42 4.30
C PHE A 50 -3.91 16.75 4.77
N LYS A 51 -3.24 17.39 5.71
CA LYS A 51 -3.65 18.66 6.30
C LYS A 51 -2.44 19.48 6.72
N TYR A 52 -2.42 20.74 6.38
CA TYR A 52 -1.44 21.73 6.81
C TYR A 52 -1.93 22.36 8.12
N GLU A 53 -1.15 22.21 9.17
CA GLU A 53 -1.49 22.69 10.50
C GLU A 53 -0.22 23.12 11.22
N HIS A 54 -0.24 24.25 11.93
CA HIS A 54 0.91 24.74 12.71
C HIS A 54 2.23 24.91 11.93
N GLY A 55 2.16 25.15 10.61
CA GLY A 55 3.36 25.31 9.77
C GLY A 55 3.89 24.00 9.17
N ASP A 56 3.25 22.87 9.48
CA ASP A 56 3.65 21.53 9.05
C ASP A 56 2.54 20.85 8.25
N TRP A 57 2.94 20.00 7.31
CA TRP A 57 2.02 19.08 6.65
C TRP A 57 1.92 17.77 7.40
N TYR A 58 0.69 17.36 7.68
CA TYR A 58 0.40 16.08 8.27
C TYR A 58 -0.29 15.18 7.28
N VAL A 59 0.14 13.92 7.23
CA VAL A 59 -0.38 12.90 6.34
C VAL A 59 -0.80 11.67 7.13
N GLU A 60 -2.02 11.20 6.87
CA GLU A 60 -2.62 10.05 7.51
C GLU A 60 -3.12 9.07 6.45
N PHE A 61 -2.85 7.79 6.64
CA PHE A 61 -3.37 6.74 5.77
C PHE A 61 -4.57 6.10 6.47
N LEU A 62 -5.68 5.99 5.76
CA LEU A 62 -6.94 5.48 6.24
C LEU A 62 -7.33 4.25 5.41
N ASP A 63 -7.87 3.23 6.05
CA ASP A 63 -8.42 2.07 5.35
C ASP A 63 -9.81 2.41 4.77
N PRO A 64 -10.41 1.51 3.96
CA PRO A 64 -11.78 1.70 3.47
C PRO A 64 -12.84 1.89 4.57
N ASN A 65 -12.59 1.41 5.79
CA ASN A 65 -13.43 1.64 6.96
C ASN A 65 -13.08 2.93 7.73
N TRP A 66 -12.28 3.83 7.15
CA TRP A 66 -11.83 5.10 7.74
C TRP A 66 -11.04 4.96 9.05
N MET A 67 -10.45 3.79 9.31
CA MET A 67 -9.53 3.60 10.42
C MET A 67 -8.10 3.91 9.98
N MET A 68 -7.32 4.54 10.85
CA MET A 68 -5.92 4.83 10.56
C MET A 68 -5.10 3.56 10.37
N VAL A 69 -4.43 3.47 9.23
CA VAL A 69 -3.48 2.42 8.87
C VAL A 69 -2.07 2.96 9.06
N GLY A 70 -1.62 2.97 10.31
CA GLY A 70 -0.27 3.36 10.66
C GLY A 70 -0.17 4.74 11.32
N ARG A 71 1.04 5.30 11.31
CA ARG A 71 1.36 6.54 12.00
C ARG A 71 1.13 7.75 11.09
N LYS A 72 0.62 8.83 11.70
CA LYS A 72 0.60 10.17 11.11
C LYS A 72 2.03 10.60 10.79
N ARG A 73 2.28 10.97 9.54
CA ARG A 73 3.60 11.45 9.07
C ARG A 73 3.59 12.96 8.97
N ARG A 74 4.68 13.57 9.39
CA ARG A 74 4.93 15.01 9.25
C ARG A 74 5.83 15.25 8.05
N PHE A 75 5.49 16.24 7.25
CA PHE A 75 6.25 16.71 6.10
C PHE A 75 6.37 18.24 6.19
N ASP A 76 7.50 18.76 5.76
CA ASP A 76 7.77 20.21 5.77
C ASP A 76 7.13 20.90 4.54
N HIS A 77 6.99 20.17 3.43
CA HIS A 77 6.60 20.72 2.14
C HIS A 77 5.52 19.90 1.44
N ALA A 78 4.59 20.60 0.79
CA ALA A 78 3.55 20.02 -0.06
C ALA A 78 4.13 19.23 -1.24
N ASP A 79 5.28 19.66 -1.78
CA ASP A 79 5.97 18.97 -2.88
C ASP A 79 6.40 17.54 -2.52
N THR A 80 6.76 17.29 -1.25
CA THR A 80 7.07 15.94 -0.79
C THR A 80 5.85 15.03 -0.82
N ILE A 81 4.66 15.57 -0.54
CA ILE A 81 3.40 14.84 -0.63
C ILE A 81 3.08 14.55 -2.11
N ARG A 82 3.28 15.53 -2.98
CA ARG A 82 3.08 15.39 -4.43
C ARG A 82 3.99 14.31 -5.02
N ASP A 83 5.28 14.32 -4.70
CA ASP A 83 6.25 13.32 -5.15
C ASP A 83 5.91 11.93 -4.61
N MET A 84 5.54 11.80 -3.33
CA MET A 84 5.11 10.53 -2.74
C MET A 84 3.89 9.94 -3.48
N ILE A 85 2.89 10.76 -3.78
CA ILE A 85 1.70 10.34 -4.54
C ILE A 85 2.10 9.95 -5.97
N SER A 86 2.98 10.70 -6.61
CA SER A 86 3.46 10.42 -7.97
C SER A 86 4.27 9.13 -8.07
N ARG A 87 4.95 8.70 -6.99
CA ARG A 87 5.68 7.42 -6.92
C ARG A 87 4.77 6.24 -6.63
N THR A 88 3.54 6.50 -6.18
CA THR A 88 2.57 5.44 -5.92
C THR A 88 2.01 4.96 -7.26
N PRO A 89 1.76 3.65 -7.46
CA PRO A 89 1.19 3.12 -8.70
C PRO A 89 -0.25 3.61 -8.98
N THR A 90 -0.83 4.45 -8.12
CA THR A 90 -2.14 5.07 -8.30
C THR A 90 -2.19 5.87 -9.60
N ARG A 91 -3.06 5.45 -10.52
CA ARG A 91 -3.27 6.16 -11.78
C ARG A 91 -4.18 7.36 -11.54
N LEU A 92 -3.60 8.51 -11.22
CA LEU A 92 -4.33 9.76 -11.13
C LEU A 92 -4.59 10.32 -12.53
N ASP A 93 -5.88 10.44 -12.88
CA ASP A 93 -6.31 11.18 -14.06
C ASP A 93 -5.97 12.68 -13.94
N LEU A 94 -5.97 13.41 -15.06
CA LEU A 94 -5.70 14.86 -15.08
C LEU A 94 -6.58 15.63 -14.11
N ALA A 95 -7.88 15.29 -14.05
CA ALA A 95 -8.81 15.93 -13.13
C ALA A 95 -8.44 15.66 -11.66
N ALA A 96 -8.00 14.44 -11.34
CA ALA A 96 -7.57 14.07 -10.01
C ALA A 96 -6.25 14.76 -9.60
N ARG A 97 -5.33 14.96 -10.56
CA ARG A 97 -4.10 15.74 -10.32
C ARG A 97 -4.38 17.21 -10.07
N GLN A 98 -5.30 17.80 -10.84
CA GLN A 98 -5.72 19.19 -10.62
C GLN A 98 -6.43 19.36 -9.28
N ALA A 99 -7.32 18.43 -8.91
CA ALA A 99 -7.98 18.44 -7.61
C ALA A 99 -6.97 18.29 -6.46
N LEU A 100 -5.96 17.43 -6.63
CA LEU A 100 -4.87 17.27 -5.66
C LEU A 100 -4.06 18.56 -5.51
N ASP A 101 -3.73 19.22 -6.61
CA ASP A 101 -2.97 20.48 -6.57
C ASP A 101 -3.74 21.57 -5.85
N SER A 102 -5.02 21.75 -6.18
CA SER A 102 -5.92 22.67 -5.50
C SER A 102 -6.05 22.36 -4.00
N ALA A 103 -6.11 21.07 -3.64
CA ALA A 103 -6.17 20.64 -2.24
C ALA A 103 -4.87 20.95 -1.47
N LEU A 104 -3.71 20.77 -2.10
CA LEU A 104 -2.42 21.14 -1.52
C LEU A 104 -2.27 22.67 -1.41
N GLN A 105 -2.84 23.45 -2.33
CA GLN A 105 -2.89 24.91 -2.20
C GLN A 105 -3.81 25.37 -1.07
N ASN A 106 -4.93 24.67 -0.86
CA ASN A 106 -5.90 24.97 0.20
C ASN A 106 -5.44 24.52 1.60
N GLY A 107 -4.36 23.75 1.71
CA GLY A 107 -3.88 23.27 3.00
C GLY A 107 -4.59 22.03 3.54
N GLU A 108 -5.53 21.42 2.82
CA GLU A 108 -6.18 20.17 3.26
C GLU A 108 -6.75 19.40 2.06
N GLY A 109 -6.69 18.08 2.13
CA GLY A 109 -7.41 17.23 1.21
C GLY A 109 -7.19 15.74 1.43
N GLY A 110 -7.63 14.97 0.46
CA GLY A 110 -7.38 13.54 0.45
C GLY A 110 -7.47 12.92 -0.93
N VAL A 111 -6.74 11.83 -1.11
CA VAL A 111 -6.68 11.08 -2.36
C VAL A 111 -6.76 9.59 -2.06
N LYS A 112 -7.56 8.87 -2.86
CA LYS A 112 -7.58 7.41 -2.82
C LYS A 112 -6.34 6.89 -3.53
N LEU A 113 -5.48 6.18 -2.81
CA LEU A 113 -4.31 5.51 -3.34
C LEU A 113 -4.57 4.02 -3.51
N GLU A 114 -4.13 3.49 -4.65
CA GLU A 114 -4.09 2.05 -4.88
C GLU A 114 -2.69 1.57 -4.51
N GLN A 115 -2.60 0.76 -3.46
CA GLN A 115 -1.33 0.21 -2.99
C GLN A 115 -1.28 -1.29 -3.21
N THR A 116 -0.08 -1.77 -3.55
CA THR A 116 0.25 -3.19 -3.52
C THR A 116 0.29 -3.67 -2.06
N GLY A 117 0.02 -4.96 -1.83
CA GLY A 117 -0.04 -5.52 -0.47
C GLY A 117 1.23 -5.29 0.36
N GLU A 118 2.38 -5.18 -0.28
CA GLU A 118 3.67 -4.87 0.34
C GLU A 118 3.78 -3.41 0.82
N GLN A 119 3.29 -2.44 0.05
CA GLN A 119 3.27 -1.04 0.48
C GLN A 119 2.32 -0.85 1.67
N TYR A 120 1.16 -1.52 1.64
CA TYR A 120 0.24 -1.53 2.76
C TYR A 120 0.84 -2.16 4.03
N ALA A 121 1.66 -3.21 3.90
CA ALA A 121 2.35 -3.81 5.03
C ALA A 121 3.39 -2.86 5.63
N LYS A 122 4.11 -2.09 4.80
CA LYS A 122 5.05 -1.05 5.23
C LYS A 122 4.38 0.15 5.91
N LEU A 123 3.08 0.38 5.70
CA LEU A 123 2.34 1.40 6.44
C LEU A 123 2.02 0.99 7.88
N LYS A 124 1.92 -0.31 8.15
CA LYS A 124 1.59 -0.84 9.48
C LYS A 124 2.78 -0.96 10.44
N HIS A 125 4.01 -0.93 9.92
CA HIS A 125 5.25 -1.06 10.69
C HIS A 125 5.97 0.28 10.81
#